data_AF-Q9BZV4-F1
#
_entry.id   AF-Q9BZV4-F1
#
_cell.length_a   1.000
_cell.length_b   1.000
_cell.length_c   1.000
_cell.angle_alpha   90.00
_cell.angle_beta   90.00
_cell.angle_gamma   90.00
#
_symmetry.space_group_name_H-M   'P 1'
#
loop_
_entity.id
_entity.type
_entity.pdbx_description
1 polymer ?
#
loop_
_entity_poly.entity_id
_entity_poly.type
_entity_poly.pdbx_seq_one_letter_code
_entity_poly.pdbx_strand_id
1 'polypeptide(L)'
;MAANVGSMFQYWKRFDLRRLQKELNSVASELSARQEESEHSHKHLIELRREFKKNVPEEIREMVAPVLKSFQAEVVALSKRSQEAEAAFLSVYKQLIEAPDPVPVFEAARSLDDRLQPPSFDPSGQPRRDLHTSWKRNPELLSPKEQREGTSPAGPTLTEGSRLPGIPGKALLTETLLQRNEAEKQKGLQE
;
A
#
# COMPACT_ATOMS: atom_id res chain seq x y z
N MET A 1 25.38 -1.37 14.83
CA MET A 1 26.04 -1.15 13.52
C MET A 1 25.02 -0.52 12.59
N ALA A 2 25.27 0.69 12.08
CA ALA A 2 24.34 1.35 11.16
C ALA A 2 24.47 0.70 9.77
N ALA A 3 23.33 0.32 9.16
CA ALA A 3 23.31 -0.17 7.79
C ALA A 3 23.70 0.97 6.83
N ASN A 4 24.70 0.74 5.98
CA ASN A 4 25.06 1.71 4.94
C ASN A 4 24.04 1.65 3.79
N VAL A 5 23.94 2.73 3.00
CA VAL A 5 22.94 2.86 1.91
C VAL A 5 23.03 1.70 0.90
N GLY A 6 24.23 1.21 0.61
CA GLY A 6 24.45 0.07 -0.28
C GLY A 6 23.85 -1.23 0.25
N SER A 7 24.00 -1.50 1.55
CA SER A 7 23.41 -2.68 2.22
C SER A 7 21.88 -2.60 2.28
N MET A 8 21.32 -1.41 2.52
CA MET A 8 19.88 -1.16 2.52
C MET A 8 19.28 -1.39 1.13
N PHE A 9 19.93 -0.90 0.08
CA PHE A 9 19.51 -1.11 -1.30
C PHE A 9 19.44 -2.59 -1.68
N GLN A 10 20.50 -3.36 -1.37
CA GLN A 10 20.55 -4.79 -1.66
C GLN A 10 19.48 -5.56 -0.87
N TYR A 11 19.20 -5.16 0.36
CA TYR A 11 18.10 -5.74 1.15
C TYR A 11 16.76 -5.53 0.44
N TRP A 12 16.40 -4.29 0.09
CA TRP A 12 15.10 -4.00 -0.53
C TRP A 12 14.93 -4.65 -1.90
N LYS A 13 16.01 -4.74 -2.68
CA LYS A 13 16.01 -5.45 -3.96
C LYS A 13 15.73 -6.96 -3.78
N ARG A 14 16.28 -7.58 -2.74
CA ARG A 14 16.05 -9.00 -2.40
C ARG A 14 14.71 -9.24 -1.72
N PHE A 15 14.24 -8.27 -0.94
CA PHE A 15 12.95 -8.31 -0.26
C PHE A 15 11.79 -8.38 -1.26
N ASP A 16 11.93 -7.71 -2.41
CA ASP A 16 10.97 -7.74 -3.52
C ASP A 16 9.55 -7.39 -3.05
N LEU A 17 9.36 -6.10 -2.73
CA LEU A 17 8.07 -5.59 -2.26
C LEU A 17 6.94 -5.91 -3.25
N ARG A 18 7.22 -5.91 -4.55
CA ARG A 18 6.22 -6.20 -5.59
C ARG A 18 5.73 -7.64 -5.51
N ARG A 19 6.61 -8.61 -5.25
CA ARG A 19 6.21 -10.01 -5.04
C ARG A 19 5.36 -10.14 -3.78
N LEU A 20 5.80 -9.55 -2.67
CA LEU A 20 5.03 -9.55 -1.43
C LEU A 20 3.64 -8.93 -1.62
N GLN A 21 3.55 -7.79 -2.29
CA GLN A 21 2.26 -7.16 -2.60
C GLN A 21 1.33 -8.07 -3.40
N LYS A 22 1.85 -8.85 -4.36
CA LYS A 22 1.03 -9.84 -5.10
C LYS A 22 0.56 -10.99 -4.20
N GLU A 23 1.44 -11.52 -3.36
CA GLU A 23 1.09 -12.57 -2.38
C GLU A 23 -0.02 -12.08 -1.43
N LEU A 24 0.13 -10.87 -0.88
CA LEU A 24 -0.85 -10.26 0.00
C LEU A 24 -2.21 -10.03 -0.68
N ASN A 25 -2.24 -9.61 -1.95
CA ASN A 25 -3.49 -9.49 -2.72
C ASN A 25 -4.20 -10.85 -2.89
N SER A 26 -3.43 -11.91 -3.11
CA SER A 26 -3.98 -13.27 -3.22
C SER A 26 -4.62 -13.70 -1.89
N VAL A 27 -3.91 -13.48 -0.78
CA VAL A 27 -4.43 -13.80 0.56
C VAL A 27 -5.68 -12.97 0.88
N ALA A 28 -5.68 -11.67 0.56
CA ALA A 28 -6.86 -10.82 0.78
C ALA A 28 -8.09 -11.30 -0.03
N SER A 29 -7.87 -11.78 -1.25
CA SER A 29 -8.95 -12.32 -2.10
C SER A 29 -9.49 -13.64 -1.56
N GLU A 30 -8.59 -14.55 -1.13
CA GLU A 30 -8.97 -15.81 -0.50
C GLU A 30 -9.68 -15.58 0.83
N LEU A 31 -9.25 -14.58 1.60
CA LEU A 31 -9.87 -14.21 2.85
C LEU A 31 -11.32 -13.76 2.66
N SER A 32 -11.58 -12.98 1.61
CA SER A 32 -12.94 -12.57 1.25
C SER A 32 -13.85 -13.79 0.98
N ALA A 33 -13.33 -14.79 0.25
CA ALA A 33 -14.08 -16.03 -0.01
C ALA A 33 -14.35 -16.84 1.28
N ARG A 34 -13.36 -16.90 2.19
CA ARG A 34 -13.53 -17.55 3.50
C ARG A 34 -14.56 -16.84 4.38
N GLN A 35 -14.63 -15.51 4.34
CA GLN A 35 -15.64 -14.75 5.08
C GLN A 35 -17.06 -15.14 4.62
N GLU A 36 -17.27 -15.20 3.30
CA GLU A 36 -18.55 -15.58 2.71
C GLU A 36 -18.95 -17.02 3.07
N GLU A 37 -18.01 -17.96 3.03
CA GLU A 37 -18.24 -19.34 3.45
C GLU A 37 -18.60 -19.44 4.94
N SER A 38 -17.89 -18.70 5.80
CA SER A 38 -18.18 -18.63 7.23
C SER A 38 -19.58 -18.08 7.50
N GLU A 39 -19.97 -17.00 6.81
CA GLU A 39 -21.32 -16.43 6.89
C GLU A 39 -22.39 -17.44 6.45
N HIS A 40 -22.15 -18.19 5.38
CA HIS A 40 -23.07 -19.23 4.91
C HIS A 40 -23.19 -20.38 5.91
N SER A 41 -22.06 -20.87 6.42
CA SER A 41 -22.00 -21.92 7.45
C SER A 41 -22.73 -21.50 8.73
N HIS A 42 -22.56 -20.25 9.16
CA HIS A 42 -23.25 -19.71 10.33
C HIS A 42 -24.77 -19.68 10.14
N LYS A 43 -25.26 -19.23 8.99
CA LYS A 43 -26.70 -19.27 8.65
C LYS A 43 -27.24 -20.70 8.68
N HIS A 44 -26.51 -21.64 8.08
CA HIS A 44 -26.87 -23.05 8.08
C HIS A 44 -26.93 -23.65 9.49
N LEU A 45 -25.97 -23.31 10.37
CA LEU A 45 -25.97 -23.74 11.78
C LEU A 45 -27.18 -23.22 12.56
N ILE A 46 -27.60 -21.97 12.31
CA ILE A 46 -28.82 -21.41 12.92
C ILE A 46 -30.05 -22.21 12.50
N GLU A 47 -30.15 -22.56 11.21
CA GLU A 47 -31.24 -23.38 10.68
C GLU A 47 -31.26 -24.76 11.30
N LEU A 48 -30.11 -25.45 11.36
CA LEU A 48 -29.96 -26.75 12.01
C LEU A 48 -30.36 -26.69 13.49
N ARG A 49 -29.94 -25.67 14.22
CA ARG A 49 -30.33 -25.47 15.61
C ARG A 49 -31.84 -25.27 15.76
N ARG A 50 -32.46 -24.51 14.85
CA ARG A 50 -33.91 -24.28 14.83
C ARG A 50 -34.65 -25.58 14.54
N GLU A 51 -34.18 -26.37 13.59
CA GLU A 51 -34.75 -27.65 13.20
C GLU A 51 -34.61 -28.68 14.33
N PHE A 52 -33.44 -28.76 14.97
CA PHE A 52 -33.22 -29.56 16.16
C PHE A 52 -34.22 -29.21 17.26
N LYS A 53 -34.41 -27.91 17.53
CA LYS A 53 -35.36 -27.45 18.55
C LYS A 53 -36.81 -27.82 18.21
N LYS A 54 -37.19 -27.92 16.93
CA LYS A 54 -38.57 -28.28 16.54
C LYS A 54 -38.82 -29.78 16.62
N ASN A 55 -37.85 -30.59 16.21
CA ASN A 55 -38.07 -32.03 15.99
C ASN A 55 -37.67 -32.92 17.17
N VAL A 56 -36.94 -32.38 18.15
CA VAL A 56 -36.42 -33.18 19.27
C VAL A 56 -37.26 -32.96 20.54
N PRO A 57 -37.67 -34.04 21.24
CA PRO A 57 -38.38 -33.98 22.52
C PRO A 57 -37.62 -33.21 23.61
N GLU A 58 -38.36 -32.60 24.54
CA GLU A 58 -37.78 -31.73 25.57
C GLU A 58 -36.79 -32.46 26.47
N GLU A 59 -37.06 -33.71 26.86
CA GLU A 59 -36.15 -34.44 27.76
C GLU A 59 -34.76 -34.63 27.12
N ILE A 60 -34.72 -34.88 25.80
CA ILE A 60 -33.47 -35.00 25.05
C ILE A 60 -32.80 -33.63 24.91
N ARG A 61 -33.57 -32.57 24.65
CA ARG A 61 -33.02 -31.20 24.54
C ARG A 61 -32.32 -30.78 25.84
N GLU A 62 -32.93 -31.04 26.98
CA GLU A 62 -32.34 -30.74 28.30
C GLU A 62 -31.05 -31.53 28.55
N MET A 63 -31.03 -32.81 28.17
CA MET A 63 -29.84 -33.66 28.32
C MET A 63 -28.65 -33.16 27.47
N VAL A 64 -28.90 -32.68 26.25
CA VAL A 64 -27.83 -32.19 25.36
C VAL A 64 -27.52 -30.70 25.52
N ALA A 65 -28.36 -29.94 26.22
CA ALA A 65 -28.23 -28.49 26.35
C ALA A 65 -26.86 -28.03 26.89
N PRO A 66 -26.25 -28.67 27.91
CA PRO A 66 -24.91 -28.29 28.37
C PRO A 66 -23.86 -28.43 27.27
N VAL A 67 -23.91 -29.53 26.51
CA VAL A 67 -22.99 -29.82 25.41
C VAL A 67 -23.15 -28.79 24.29
N LEU A 68 -24.38 -28.51 23.86
CA LEU A 68 -24.66 -27.51 22.83
C LEU A 68 -24.22 -26.11 23.24
N LYS A 69 -24.38 -25.74 24.52
CA LYS A 69 -23.90 -24.46 25.05
C LYS A 69 -22.37 -24.37 25.00
N SER A 70 -21.65 -25.44 25.38
CA SER A 70 -20.19 -25.49 25.29
C SER A 70 -19.70 -25.38 23.85
N PHE A 71 -20.31 -26.10 22.90
CA PHE A 71 -19.97 -25.97 21.48
C PHE A 71 -20.26 -24.57 20.95
N GLN A 72 -21.40 -23.97 21.31
CA GLN A 72 -21.72 -22.60 20.90
C GLN A 72 -20.69 -21.61 21.42
N ALA A 73 -20.29 -21.71 22.69
CA ALA A 73 -19.27 -20.86 23.26
C ALA A 73 -17.92 -21.00 22.53
N GLU A 74 -17.49 -22.22 22.22
CA GLU A 74 -16.24 -22.46 21.49
C GLU A 74 -16.30 -21.90 20.06
N VAL A 75 -17.41 -22.13 19.33
CA VAL A 75 -17.59 -21.58 17.99
C VAL A 75 -17.53 -20.06 18.00
N VAL A 76 -18.22 -19.41 18.94
CA VAL A 76 -18.19 -17.94 19.09
C VAL A 76 -16.77 -17.45 19.40
N ALA A 77 -16.07 -18.11 20.33
CA ALA A 77 -14.70 -17.74 20.69
C ALA A 77 -13.72 -17.91 19.52
N LEU A 78 -13.87 -18.98 18.74
CA LEU A 78 -13.07 -19.22 17.54
C LEU A 78 -13.37 -18.20 16.44
N SER A 79 -14.65 -17.93 16.16
CA SER A 79 -15.07 -16.92 15.18
C SER A 79 -14.52 -15.54 15.53
N LYS A 80 -14.57 -15.16 16.82
CA LYS A 80 -13.99 -13.90 17.29
C LYS A 80 -12.48 -13.84 17.06
N ARG A 81 -11.75 -14.92 17.40
CA ARG A 81 -10.29 -14.99 17.18
C ARG A 81 -9.93 -14.92 15.69
N SER A 82 -10.75 -15.52 14.82
CA SER A 82 -10.60 -15.41 13.36
C SER A 82 -10.77 -13.96 12.93
N GLN A 83 -11.90 -13.32 13.27
CA GLN A 83 -12.20 -11.93 12.91
C GLN A 83 -11.11 -10.95 13.39
N GLU A 84 -10.56 -11.15 14.59
CA GLU A 84 -9.46 -10.33 15.11
C GLU A 84 -8.17 -10.53 14.31
N ALA A 85 -7.82 -11.76 13.93
CA ALA A 85 -6.66 -12.05 13.10
C ALA A 85 -6.81 -11.46 11.68
N GLU A 86 -8.00 -11.55 11.12
CA GLU A 86 -8.36 -10.98 9.81
C GLU A 86 -8.27 -9.46 9.82
N ALA A 87 -8.78 -8.81 10.87
CA ALA A 87 -8.69 -7.37 11.05
C ALA A 87 -7.23 -6.91 11.15
N ALA A 88 -6.41 -7.64 11.93
CA ALA A 88 -4.98 -7.36 12.05
C ALA A 88 -4.25 -7.51 10.71
N PHE A 89 -4.56 -8.56 9.94
CA PHE A 89 -4.04 -8.76 8.59
C PHE A 89 -4.40 -7.58 7.68
N LEU A 90 -5.68 -7.19 7.61
CA LEU A 90 -6.14 -6.12 6.73
C LEU A 90 -5.53 -4.76 7.10
N SER A 91 -5.30 -4.51 8.39
CA SER A 91 -4.62 -3.29 8.87
C SER A 91 -3.18 -3.18 8.35
N VAL A 92 -2.42 -4.28 8.37
CA VAL A 92 -1.05 -4.31 7.84
C VAL A 92 -1.07 -4.30 6.31
N TYR A 93 -1.96 -5.07 5.69
CA TYR A 93 -2.14 -5.14 4.24
C TYR A 93 -2.35 -3.76 3.62
N LYS A 94 -3.23 -2.93 4.19
CA LYS A 94 -3.49 -1.57 3.71
C LYS A 94 -2.22 -0.73 3.63
N GLN A 95 -1.39 -0.77 4.67
CA GLN A 95 -0.14 0.00 4.71
C GLN A 95 0.87 -0.50 3.67
N LEU A 96 0.97 -1.83 3.49
CA LEU A 96 1.95 -2.44 2.59
C LEU A 96 1.57 -2.33 1.11
N ILE A 97 0.28 -2.30 0.78
CA ILE A 97 -0.17 -2.18 -0.62
C ILE A 97 -0.08 -0.75 -1.14
N GLU A 98 -0.22 0.23 -0.24
CA GLU A 98 -0.08 1.66 -0.55
C GLU A 98 1.39 2.11 -0.57
N ALA A 99 2.29 1.36 0.06
CA ALA A 99 3.71 1.69 0.12
C ALA A 99 4.37 1.66 -1.28
N PRO A 100 5.03 2.76 -1.72
CA PRO A 100 5.80 2.77 -2.95
C PRO A 100 7.07 1.92 -2.79
N ASP A 101 7.50 1.31 -3.89
CA ASP A 101 8.76 0.56 -3.93
C ASP A 101 9.94 1.51 -3.69
N PRO A 102 10.80 1.27 -2.68
CA PRO A 102 11.94 2.14 -2.41
C PRO A 102 13.14 1.87 -3.33
N VAL A 103 13.18 0.72 -4.03
CA VAL A 103 14.32 0.33 -4.90
C VAL A 103 14.62 1.39 -5.98
N PRO A 104 13.65 1.94 -6.72
CA PRO A 104 13.90 2.97 -7.74
C PRO A 104 14.54 4.25 -7.17
N VAL A 105 14.17 4.64 -5.94
CA VAL A 105 14.73 5.83 -5.29
C VAL A 105 16.21 5.60 -4.93
N PHE A 106 16.53 4.41 -4.43
CA PHE A 106 17.92 4.05 -4.13
C PHE A 106 18.79 3.95 -5.39
N GLU A 107 18.26 3.45 -6.51
CA GLU A 107 18.98 3.44 -7.80
C GLU A 107 19.28 4.86 -8.28
N ALA A 108 18.30 5.77 -8.21
CA ALA A 108 18.49 7.16 -8.56
C ALA A 108 19.54 7.85 -7.68
N ALA A 109 19.49 7.64 -6.35
CA ALA A 109 20.44 8.22 -5.41
C ALA A 109 21.88 7.72 -5.66
N ARG A 110 22.04 6.42 -5.96
CA ARG A 110 23.36 5.86 -6.29
C ARG A 110 23.89 6.39 -7.61
N SER A 111 23.04 6.52 -8.62
CA SER A 111 23.44 7.09 -9.91
C SER A 111 23.91 8.55 -9.78
N LEU A 112 23.33 9.30 -8.83
CA LEU A 112 23.77 10.65 -8.52
C LEU A 112 25.13 10.65 -7.81
N ASP A 113 25.32 9.76 -6.83
CA ASP A 113 26.60 9.60 -6.12
C ASP A 113 27.74 9.25 -7.08
N ASP A 114 27.52 8.29 -7.98
CA ASP A 114 28.48 7.90 -9.01
C ASP A 114 28.81 9.06 -9.98
N ARG A 115 27.87 9.98 -10.22
CA ARG A 115 28.10 11.19 -11.06
C ARG A 115 28.81 12.32 -10.31
N LEU A 116 28.74 12.35 -8.99
CA LEU A 116 29.38 13.35 -8.13
C LEU A 116 30.78 12.91 -7.68
N GLN A 117 31.13 11.63 -7.81
CA GLN A 117 32.51 11.16 -7.70
C GLN A 117 33.37 11.87 -8.76
N PRO A 118 34.40 12.65 -8.37
CA PRO A 118 35.31 13.25 -9.34
C PRO A 118 35.98 12.13 -10.14
N PRO A 119 36.24 12.30 -11.45
CA PRO A 119 37.01 11.33 -12.21
C PRO A 119 38.32 11.10 -11.44
N SER A 120 38.59 9.84 -11.09
CA SER A 120 39.78 9.45 -10.35
C SER A 120 40.99 10.13 -10.97
N PHE A 121 41.62 11.01 -10.19
CA PHE A 121 42.85 11.68 -10.61
C PHE A 121 43.93 10.60 -10.67
N ASP A 122 44.23 10.14 -11.88
CA ASP A 122 45.30 9.19 -12.14
C ASP A 122 46.64 9.88 -11.82
N PRO A 123 47.42 9.46 -10.80
CA PRO A 123 48.64 10.20 -10.43
C PRO A 123 49.80 10.03 -11.42
N SER A 124 49.60 9.34 -12.55
CA SER A 124 50.69 8.85 -13.40
C SER A 124 50.80 9.43 -14.81
N GLY A 125 49.97 10.40 -15.22
CA GLY A 125 49.99 10.87 -16.62
C GLY A 125 49.74 12.35 -16.86
N GLN A 126 50.83 13.14 -16.89
CA GLN A 126 51.01 14.45 -17.55
C GLN A 126 50.11 15.65 -17.13
N PRO A 127 50.70 16.84 -16.85
CA PRO A 127 49.91 18.03 -16.53
C PRO A 127 49.26 18.62 -17.79
N ARG A 128 47.93 18.51 -17.91
CA ARG A 128 47.13 19.29 -18.86
C ARG A 128 47.07 20.76 -18.40
N ARG A 129 48.11 21.51 -18.77
CA ARG A 129 47.96 22.94 -19.05
C ARG A 129 46.98 23.03 -20.22
N ASP A 130 45.92 23.85 -20.08
CA ASP A 130 45.08 24.43 -21.17
C ASP A 130 43.60 24.57 -20.79
N LEU A 131 43.29 25.05 -19.59
CA LEU A 131 41.95 25.56 -19.27
C LEU A 131 41.98 26.95 -18.63
N HIS A 132 42.96 27.79 -19.02
CA HIS A 132 43.09 29.15 -18.48
C HIS A 132 43.13 30.26 -19.55
N THR A 133 42.84 29.94 -20.81
CA THR A 133 42.85 30.91 -21.92
C THR A 133 41.46 31.26 -22.48
N SER A 134 40.38 30.58 -22.08
CA SER A 134 39.05 30.81 -22.67
C SER A 134 38.26 31.96 -22.06
N TRP A 135 38.58 32.41 -20.84
CA TRP A 135 37.71 33.34 -20.10
C TRP A 135 38.16 34.81 -20.11
N LYS A 136 39.30 35.15 -20.71
CA LYS A 136 39.77 36.53 -20.90
C LYS A 136 39.74 36.95 -22.37
N ARG A 137 38.55 37.09 -22.93
CA ARG A 137 38.32 38.00 -24.06
C ARG A 137 36.90 38.50 -23.98
N ASN A 138 36.72 39.64 -23.31
CA ASN A 138 35.79 40.72 -23.66
C ASN A 138 35.70 41.71 -22.47
N PRO A 139 36.46 42.81 -22.52
CA PRO A 139 36.06 44.04 -21.86
C PRO A 139 35.78 45.15 -22.90
N GLU A 140 34.68 45.87 -22.63
CA GLU A 140 34.27 47.18 -23.17
C GLU A 140 33.71 47.22 -24.60
N LEU A 141 32.43 47.60 -24.74
CA LEU A 141 32.03 48.92 -25.29
C LEU A 141 30.54 49.22 -24.98
N LEU A 142 30.35 50.13 -24.01
CA LEU A 142 29.48 51.31 -24.07
C LEU A 142 27.96 51.16 -24.37
N SER A 143 27.15 51.37 -23.33
CA SER A 143 25.82 52.03 -23.39
C SER A 143 25.95 53.49 -23.91
N PRO A 144 24.89 54.33 -24.12
CA PRO A 144 23.45 54.21 -23.75
C PRO A 144 22.42 54.86 -24.74
N LYS A 145 21.14 54.98 -24.30
CA LYS A 145 19.94 55.69 -24.86
C LYS A 145 19.04 54.83 -25.77
N GLU A 146 17.70 54.91 -25.79
CA GLU A 146 16.70 55.79 -25.19
C GLU A 146 15.29 55.13 -25.36
N GLN A 147 14.39 55.39 -24.41
CA GLN A 147 12.99 55.83 -24.65
C GLN A 147 11.88 54.88 -25.15
N ARG A 148 10.70 55.08 -24.49
CA ARG A 148 9.30 54.87 -24.95
C ARG A 148 8.77 53.44 -25.02
N GLU A 149 7.50 53.12 -24.76
CA GLU A 149 6.32 53.63 -24.03
C GLU A 149 5.24 52.56 -24.27
N GLY A 150 4.38 52.30 -23.27
CA GLY A 150 3.00 51.86 -23.50
C GLY A 150 2.69 50.39 -23.81
N THR A 151 1.70 49.89 -23.03
CA THR A 151 0.49 49.20 -23.53
C THR A 151 0.43 47.66 -23.41
N SER A 152 -0.33 47.18 -22.42
CA SER A 152 -1.04 45.88 -22.40
C SER A 152 -2.03 45.76 -23.57
N PRO A 153 -2.41 44.56 -24.07
CA PRO A 153 -3.63 43.89 -23.55
C PRO A 153 -3.73 42.33 -23.72
N ALA A 154 -4.65 41.74 -22.94
CA ALA A 154 -5.63 40.65 -23.18
C ALA A 154 -5.25 39.30 -23.88
N GLY A 155 -5.80 38.18 -23.33
CA GLY A 155 -5.66 36.76 -23.75
C GLY A 155 -6.37 36.36 -25.06
N PRO A 156 -6.45 35.05 -25.44
CA PRO A 156 -7.49 34.12 -24.90
C PRO A 156 -7.19 32.58 -24.86
N THR A 157 -8.04 31.88 -24.09
CA THR A 157 -8.66 30.51 -24.09
C THR A 157 -8.19 29.31 -24.96
N LEU A 158 -8.58 28.08 -24.49
CA LEU A 158 -8.65 26.70 -25.07
C LEU A 158 -7.42 25.80 -24.75
N THR A 159 -7.48 24.54 -24.27
CA THR A 159 -8.47 23.46 -24.43
C THR A 159 -8.31 22.39 -23.34
N GLU A 160 -9.45 21.81 -23.00
CA GLU A 160 -9.77 20.57 -22.28
C GLU A 160 -8.94 19.32 -22.65
N GLY A 161 -8.81 18.40 -21.68
CA GLY A 161 -8.74 16.96 -21.96
C GLY A 161 -7.41 16.26 -21.67
N SER A 162 -7.31 15.62 -20.50
CA SER A 162 -6.66 14.31 -20.34
C SER A 162 -7.00 13.72 -18.97
N ARG A 163 -8.20 13.14 -18.85
CA ARG A 163 -8.42 12.01 -17.95
C ARG A 163 -7.75 10.81 -18.61
N LEU A 164 -6.82 10.17 -17.90
CA LEU A 164 -6.41 8.80 -18.23
C LEU A 164 -7.04 7.81 -17.24
N PRO A 165 -7.37 6.59 -17.70
CA PRO A 165 -8.26 5.66 -17.00
C PRO A 165 -7.49 4.53 -16.28
N GLY A 166 -8.09 4.01 -15.20
CA GLY A 166 -7.65 2.82 -14.46
C GLY A 166 -6.93 3.18 -13.16
N ILE A 167 -7.38 2.85 -11.95
CA ILE A 167 -8.05 1.63 -11.46
C ILE A 167 -9.01 2.04 -10.32
N PRO A 168 -10.35 1.89 -10.46
CA PRO A 168 -11.28 2.18 -9.35
C PRO A 168 -11.56 0.99 -8.41
N GLY A 169 -10.96 -0.19 -8.63
CA GLY A 169 -11.40 -1.42 -7.96
C GLY A 169 -10.70 -1.79 -6.65
N LYS A 170 -9.40 -1.49 -6.50
CA LYS A 170 -8.58 -2.12 -5.45
C LYS A 170 -8.71 -1.44 -4.07
N ALA A 171 -8.74 -0.11 -4.07
CA ALA A 171 -9.00 0.68 -2.87
C ALA A 171 -10.43 0.44 -2.37
N LEU A 172 -11.40 0.39 -3.29
CA LEU A 172 -12.80 0.15 -2.98
C LEU A 172 -13.03 -1.22 -2.33
N LEU A 173 -12.40 -2.29 -2.83
CA LEU A 173 -12.52 -3.62 -2.24
C LEU A 173 -11.89 -3.70 -0.83
N THR A 174 -10.73 -3.08 -0.65
CA THR A 174 -10.07 -3.05 0.67
C THR A 174 -10.87 -2.24 1.68
N GLU A 175 -11.43 -1.09 1.26
CA GLU A 175 -12.38 -0.34 2.08
C GLU A 175 -13.64 -1.15 2.40
N THR A 176 -14.24 -1.80 1.40
CA THR A 176 -15.47 -2.58 1.58
C THR A 176 -15.28 -3.73 2.57
N LEU A 177 -14.14 -4.43 2.49
CA LEU A 177 -13.81 -5.51 3.42
C LEU A 177 -13.56 -5.01 4.85
N LEU A 178 -12.82 -3.91 4.99
CA LEU A 178 -12.57 -3.29 6.29
C LEU A 178 -13.87 -2.77 6.93
N GLN A 179 -14.71 -2.12 6.14
CA GLN A 179 -15.98 -1.57 6.61
C GLN A 179 -16.94 -2.69 7.03
N ARG A 180 -16.91 -3.83 6.32
CA ARG A 180 -17.66 -5.04 6.72
C ARG A 180 -17.15 -5.60 8.05
N ASN A 181 -15.83 -5.75 8.22
CA ASN A 181 -15.24 -6.23 9.47
C ASN A 181 -15.55 -5.29 10.66
N GLU A 182 -15.52 -3.97 10.43
CA GLU A 182 -15.85 -2.98 11.46
C GLU A 182 -17.35 -2.99 11.83
N ALA A 183 -18.24 -3.21 10.86
CA ALA A 183 -19.67 -3.40 11.10
C ALA A 183 -19.96 -4.69 11.89
N GLU A 184 -19.28 -5.80 11.58
CA GLU A 184 -19.41 -7.04 12.35
C GLU A 184 -18.88 -6.88 13.79
N LYS A 185 -17.80 -6.12 13.99
CA LYS A 185 -17.29 -5.79 15.34
C LYS A 185 -18.33 -5.06 16.19
N GLN A 186 -19.13 -4.17 15.59
CA GLN A 186 -20.20 -3.47 16.31
C GLN A 186 -21.39 -4.37 16.64
N LYS A 187 -21.72 -5.33 15.75
CA LYS A 187 -22.81 -6.27 15.96
C LYS A 187 -22.50 -7.29 17.07
N GLY A 188 -21.27 -7.78 17.14
CA GLY A 188 -20.83 -8.72 18.20
C GLY A 188 -20.73 -8.13 19.60
N LEU A 189 -20.91 -6.80 19.77
CA LEU A 189 -20.99 -6.13 21.08
C LEU A 189 -22.43 -6.04 21.62
N GLN A 190 -23.44 -6.37 20.81
CA GLN A 190 -24.86 -6.27 21.16
C GLN A 190 -25.54 -7.63 21.42
N GLU A 191 -24.90 -8.76 21.11
CA GLU A 191 -25.35 -10.13 21.44
C GLU A 191 -24.61 -10.68 22.67
#